data_AF-A0A1Q7VQT1-F1
#
_entry.id   AF-A0A1Q7VQT1-F1
#
_cell.length_a   1.000
_cell.length_b   1.000
_cell.length_c   1.000
_cell.angle_alpha   90.00
_cell.angle_beta   90.00
_cell.angle_gamma   90.00
#
_symmetry.space_group_name_H-M   'P 1'
#
loop_
_entity.id
_entity.type
_entity.pdbx_description
1 polymer ?
#
loop_
_entity_poly.entity_id
_entity_poly.type
_entity_poly.pdbx_seq_one_letter_code
_entity_poly.pdbx_strand_id
1 'polypeptide(L)' 'METATIAQIEEQLRRLPPEKLAVVLDFVSYLTQRQDDTDLRHPLWIAESALRKDWDRPEEDAAWADL' A
#
# COMPACT_ATOMS: atom_id res chain seq x y z
N MET A 1 -11.66 3.99 -16.65
CA MET A 1 -10.48 4.80 -16.29
C MET A 1 -9.66 4.96 -17.54
N GLU A 2 -9.38 6.19 -17.97
CA GLU A 2 -8.44 6.41 -19.07
C GLU A 2 -7.05 5.94 -18.64
N THR A 3 -6.51 4.97 -19.37
CA THR A 3 -5.15 4.47 -19.20
C THR A 3 -4.22 5.33 -20.06
N ALA A 4 -3.35 6.12 -19.43
CA ALA A 4 -2.30 6.84 -20.13
C ALA A 4 -1.17 5.86 -20.54
N THR A 5 -0.56 6.09 -21.70
CA THR A 5 0.62 5.33 -22.14
C THR A 5 1.91 5.99 -21.68
N ILE A 6 2.99 5.21 -21.53
CA ILE A 6 4.32 5.73 -21.17
C ILE A 6 4.76 6.83 -22.15
N ALA A 7 4.55 6.62 -23.45
CA ALA A 7 4.91 7.59 -24.48
C ALA A 7 4.22 8.95 -24.30
N GLN A 8 2.93 8.95 -23.92
CA GLN A 8 2.20 10.19 -23.65
C GLN A 8 2.75 10.91 -22.41
N ILE A 9 3.12 10.16 -21.36
CA ILE A 9 3.71 10.72 -20.15
C ILE A 9 5.08 11.34 -20.46
N GLU A 10 5.94 10.62 -21.18
CA GLU A 10 7.26 11.13 -21.57
C GLU A 10 7.18 12.42 -22.39
N GLU A 11 6.20 12.53 -23.30
CA GLU A 11 6.01 13.74 -24.08
C GLU A 11 5.58 14.93 -23.20
N GLN A 12 4.73 14.71 -22.21
CA GLN A 12 4.38 15.76 -21.24
C GLN A 12 5.57 16.13 -20.34
N LEU A 13 6.37 15.16 -19.92
CA LEU A 13 7.58 15.39 -19.12
C LEU A 13 8.60 16.27 -19.84
N ARG A 14 8.82 16.04 -21.14
CA ARG A 14 9.76 16.84 -21.95
C ARG A 14 9.39 18.32 -22.06
N ARG A 15 8.12 18.67 -21.85
CA ARG A 15 7.60 20.05 -21.95
C ARG A 15 7.62 20.78 -20.60
N LEU A 16 7.92 20.09 -19.50
CA LEU A 16 7.95 20.68 -18.16
C LEU A 16 9.29 21.35 -17.86
N PRO A 17 9.28 22.47 -17.11
CA PRO A 17 10.51 23.06 -16.59
C PRO A 17 11.16 22.13 -15.54
N PRO A 18 12.49 22.20 -15.37
CA PRO A 18 13.24 21.29 -14.50
C PRO A 18 12.79 21.34 -13.03
N GLU A 19 12.33 22.49 -12.53
CA GLU A 19 11.81 22.58 -11.15
C GLU A 19 10.57 21.70 -10.94
N LYS A 20 9.74 21.54 -11.98
CA LYS A 20 8.54 20.70 -11.92
C LYS A 20 8.86 19.22 -12.13
N LEU A 21 9.92 18.89 -12.86
CA LEU A 21 10.37 17.51 -13.03
C LEU A 21 10.77 16.88 -11.69
N ALA A 22 11.42 17.65 -10.80
CA ALA A 22 11.74 17.18 -9.45
C ALA A 22 10.50 16.78 -8.65
N VAL A 23 9.42 17.56 -8.76
CA VAL A 23 8.13 17.26 -8.09
C VAL A 23 7.47 16.03 -8.68
N VAL A 24 7.52 15.86 -10.01
CA VAL A 24 6.95 14.66 -10.64
C VAL A 24 7.74 13.41 -10.24
N LEU A 25 9.06 13.50 -10.15
CA LEU A 25 9.91 12.39 -9.69
C LEU A 25 9.59 11.99 -8.25
N ASP A 26 9.41 12.96 -7.36
CA ASP A 26 9.00 12.73 -5.97
C ASP A 26 7.64 12.01 -5.91
N PHE A 27 6.67 12.49 -6.70
CA PHE A 27 5.34 11.89 -6.75
C PHE A 27 5.36 10.45 -7.30
N VAL A 28 6.14 10.17 -8.34
CA VAL A 28 6.29 8.80 -8.87
C VAL A 28 6.94 7.90 -7.84
N SER A 29 7.97 8.38 -7.13
CA SER A 29 8.64 7.63 -6.06
C SER A 29 7.68 7.30 -4.91
N TYR A 30 6.82 8.25 -4.53
CA TYR A 30 5.76 8.04 -3.56
C TYR A 30 4.76 6.95 -4.00
N LEU A 31 4.34 6.97 -5.27
CA LEU A 31 3.41 5.97 -5.80
C LEU A 31 4.01 4.56 -5.75
N THR A 32 5.27 4.41 -6.14
CA THR A 32 5.98 3.12 -6.08
C THR A 32 6.06 2.62 -4.64
N GLN A 33 6.47 3.47 -3.71
CA GLN A 33 6.58 3.11 -2.30
C GLN A 33 5.23 2.73 -1.68
N ARG A 34 4.13 3.36 -2.12
CA ARG A 34 2.77 3.02 -1.66
C ARG A 34 2.27 1.69 -2.22
N GLN A 35 2.69 1.29 -3.42
CA GLN A 35 2.38 -0.05 -3.93
C GLN A 35 3.05 -1.11 -3.05
N ASP A 36 4.34 -0.94 -2.74
CA ASP A 36 5.06 -1.84 -1.83
C ASP A 36 4.41 -1.89 -0.43
N ASP A 37 3.99 -0.75 0.11
CA ASP A 37 3.35 -0.67 1.42
C ASP A 37 1.93 -1.29 1.42
N THR A 38 1.23 -1.25 0.28
CA THR A 38 -0.06 -1.95 0.10
C THR A 38 0.13 -3.46 0.06
N ASP A 39 1.18 -3.92 -0.62
CA ASP A 39 1.56 -5.33 -0.68
C ASP A 39 2.05 -5.86 0.68
N LEU A 40 2.61 -5.01 1.54
CA LEU A 40 2.97 -5.35 2.94
C LEU A 40 1.78 -5.29 3.91
N ARG A 41 0.82 -4.39 3.70
CA ARG A 41 -0.42 -4.33 4.47
C ARG A 41 -1.31 -5.54 4.20
N HIS A 42 -1.32 -6.06 2.97
CA HIS A 42 -2.15 -7.21 2.61
C HIS A 42 -1.89 -8.46 3.50
N PRO A 43 -0.63 -8.88 3.76
CA PRO A 43 -0.29 -9.90 4.75
C PRO A 43 -0.72 -9.56 6.17
N LEU A 44 -0.58 -8.29 6.60
CA LEU A 44 -0.94 -7.86 7.97
C LEU A 44 -2.45 -8.00 8.23
N TRP A 45 -3.28 -7.64 7.26
CA TRP A 45 -4.73 -7.79 7.34
C TRP A 45 -5.16 -9.26 7.29
N ILE A 46 -4.46 -10.09 6.51
CA ILE A 46 -4.67 -11.54 6.51
C ILE A 46 -4.31 -12.13 7.88
N ALA A 47 -3.20 -11.70 8.49
CA ALA A 47 -2.82 -12.12 9.82
C ALA A 47 -3.84 -11.68 10.89
N GLU A 48 -4.34 -10.43 10.83
CA GLU A 48 -5.37 -9.94 11.74
C GLU A 48 -6.68 -10.74 11.63
N SER A 49 -7.14 -11.01 10.40
CA SER A 49 -8.35 -11.81 10.18
C SER A 49 -8.19 -13.28 10.61
N ALA A 50 -7.01 -13.85 10.43
CA ALA A 50 -6.68 -15.19 10.90
C ALA A 50 -6.63 -15.26 12.43
N LEU A 51 -5.96 -14.30 13.09
CA LEU A 51 -5.90 -14.23 14.55
C LEU A 51 -7.29 -14.06 15.16
N ARG A 52 -8.14 -13.19 14.59
CA ARG A 52 -9.51 -12.97 15.09
C ARG A 52 -10.32 -14.26 15.15
N LYS A 53 -10.20 -15.11 14.13
CA LYS A 53 -10.91 -16.39 14.05
C LYS A 53 -10.48 -17.38 15.14
N ASP A 54 -9.20 -17.37 15.51
CA ASP A 54 -8.66 -18.27 16.53
C ASP A 54 -8.78 -17.67 17.95
N TRP A 55 -8.87 -16.34 18.06
CA TRP A 55 -9.06 -15.61 19.33
C TRP A 55 -10.49 -15.69 19.87
N ASP A 56 -11.52 -15.69 19.03
CA ASP A 56 -12.94 -15.75 19.44
C ASP A 56 -13.39 -17.16 19.92
N ARG A 57 -12.45 -18.03 20.30
CA ARG A 57 -12.77 -19.39 20.76
C ARG A 57 -13.04 -19.39 22.27
N PRO A 58 -14.08 -20.11 22.73
CA PRO A 58 -14.42 -20.17 24.15
C PRO A 58 -13.32 -20.85 25.00
N GLU A 59 -12.44 -21.64 24.37
CA GLU A 59 -11.27 -22.22 25.04
C GLU A 59 -10.22 -21.16 25.42
N GLU A 60 -10.08 -20.11 24.61
CA GLU A 60 -9.18 -18.98 24.89
C GLU A 60 -9.76 -18.14 26.04
N ASP A 61 -11.05 -17.78 26.00
CA ASP A 61 -11.69 -17.03 27.11
C ASP A 61 -11.49 -17.70 28.47
N ALA A 62 -11.49 -19.04 28.52
CA ALA A 62 -11.20 -19.80 29.73
C ALA A 62 -9.70 -19.77 30.13
N ALA A 63 -8.79 -19.74 29.16
CA ALA A 63 -7.35 -19.61 29.39
C ALA A 63 -6.95 -18.20 29.85
N TRP A 64 -7.66 -17.16 29.40
CA TRP A 64 -7.46 -15.77 29.80
C TRP A 64 -8.19 -15.41 31.10
N ALA A 65 -9.15 -16.21 31.57
CA ALA A 65 -9.89 -15.96 32.81
C ALA A 65 -9.08 -16.17 34.11
N ASP A 66 -7.94 -16.85 34.04
CA ASP A 66 -7.06 -17.17 35.18
C ASP A 66 -5.73 -16.39 35.17
N LEU A 67 -5.62 -15.34 34.35
CA LEU A 67 -4.48 -14.41 34.26
C LEU A 67 -4.75 -13.10 34.99
#